data_AF-A0A6A6WU84-F1
#
_entry.id   AF-A0A6A6WU84-F1
#
_cell.length_a   1.000
_cell.length_b   1.000
_cell.length_c   1.000
_cell.angle_alpha   90.00
_cell.angle_beta   90.00
_cell.angle_gamma   90.00
#
_symmetry.space_group_name_H-M   'P 1'
#
loop_
_entity.id
_entity.type
_entity.pdbx_description
1 polymer ?
#
loop_
_entity_poly.entity_id
_entity_poly.type
_entity_poly.pdbx_seq_one_letter_code
_entity_poly.pdbx_strand_id
1 'polypeptide(L)'
;MPAKKFFYLDPSVLQISPAEFKEAQNAVDSNAYRDGDVVEAWDHVFRWNSDCVPLRKWEVWRFESDELADAALPFIIKAAGERGGTDLLSRLESAATMKDAEPAVTALWQHLHADAYAIMDTSKEQIERGQAVFYRYAPQILASLLHFSLSSGFSSPRISKILNLTSYLVPPMSSTPEGDAPRISKESNDRTFQRLMETTQWMVDCMGDGAMEPGSGIGWCSTVRVRLLHTTMRARLLQRSKREFEATGMSRYDEEVEGTPISMEDMVCTLGAFANCPLMCLVKTGIVPTQQECEDWTGIWRVIGYYFGINPAILTTHYANWEKNKAMGCSSIVTMFAGEADPPSPCHFPFEIGLIPPASRITRIRPSTVNQDPYLTPATLPVLFCLVNRWPIPFTFAQHCVAARHLMGETLSDWLCVPRATWRDELIYHALFKMANLPALFARVYRRGWDKKRREVMKKSVEKAVRYELGNRASKFRPRAPGAFIPTKEGDEFGGIEHGNEVGATLAEWVVLYGEVFVVFGALAGAAFWGVGKARLVYEFGVW
;
A
#
# COMPACT_ATOMS: atom_id res chain seq x y z
N MET A 1 6.33 18.26 27.51
CA MET A 1 6.01 17.32 26.41
C MET A 1 7.04 17.54 25.31
N PRO A 2 7.53 16.50 24.62
CA PRO A 2 8.33 16.72 23.42
C PRO A 2 7.52 17.54 22.40
N ALA A 3 8.19 18.41 21.64
CA ALA A 3 7.53 19.23 20.62
C ALA A 3 6.88 18.33 19.55
N LYS A 4 5.67 18.68 19.09
CA LYS A 4 4.97 17.99 17.98
C LYS A 4 5.88 17.99 16.75
N LYS A 5 6.13 16.81 16.17
CA LYS A 5 7.01 16.65 15.01
C LYS A 5 6.14 16.62 13.76
N PHE A 6 6.30 17.62 12.90
CA PHE A 6 5.56 17.73 11.65
C PHE A 6 6.30 17.08 10.48
N PHE A 7 5.52 16.55 9.53
CA PHE A 7 5.95 16.05 8.23
C PHE A 7 5.50 17.00 7.14
N TYR A 8 6.44 17.80 6.64
CA TYR A 8 6.19 18.76 5.58
C TYR A 8 6.17 18.04 4.23
N LEU A 9 4.97 17.84 3.67
CA LEU A 9 4.79 17.31 2.32
C LEU A 9 5.05 18.36 1.25
N ASP A 10 4.97 19.64 1.64
CA ASP A 10 5.44 20.79 0.88
C ASP A 10 6.61 21.46 1.63
N PRO A 11 7.86 21.28 1.20
CA PRO A 11 9.00 21.92 1.85
C PRO A 11 8.94 23.46 1.85
N SER A 12 8.16 24.09 0.97
CA SER A 12 8.05 25.55 0.91
C SER A 12 7.39 26.16 2.14
N VAL A 13 6.63 25.37 2.91
CA VAL A 13 5.92 25.83 4.11
C VAL A 13 6.71 25.63 5.40
N LEU A 14 7.96 25.14 5.33
CA LEU A 14 8.84 24.91 6.49
C LEU A 14 9.07 26.16 7.35
N GLN A 15 8.97 27.36 6.76
CA GLN A 15 9.20 28.64 7.43
C GLN A 15 7.93 29.21 8.07
N ILE A 16 6.75 28.62 7.82
CA ILE A 16 5.47 29.12 8.30
C ILE A 16 5.26 28.68 9.75
N SER A 17 4.78 29.58 10.60
CA SER A 17 4.55 29.26 12.01
C SER A 17 3.44 28.23 12.16
N PRO A 18 3.57 27.23 13.05
CA PRO A 18 2.48 26.29 13.33
C PRO A 18 1.17 26.94 13.78
N ALA A 19 1.22 28.16 14.32
CA ALA A 19 0.02 28.92 14.70
C ALA A 19 -0.82 29.38 13.48
N GLU A 20 -0.25 29.34 12.27
CA GLU A 20 -0.93 29.71 11.02
C GLU A 20 -1.55 28.49 10.31
N PHE A 21 -1.33 27.27 10.83
CA PHE A 21 -1.86 26.06 10.22
C PHE A 21 -3.36 25.95 10.49
N LYS A 22 -4.12 25.56 9.46
CA LYS A 22 -5.49 25.11 9.61
C LYS A 22 -5.46 23.63 10.02
N GLU A 23 -5.75 23.36 11.27
CA GLU A 23 -5.86 22.00 11.80
C GLU A 23 -7.14 21.35 11.26
N ALA A 24 -7.00 20.29 10.47
CA ALA A 24 -8.12 19.53 9.93
C ALA A 24 -8.60 18.52 10.98
N GLN A 25 -9.70 18.84 11.68
CA GLN A 25 -10.28 17.94 12.68
C GLN A 25 -11.28 16.96 12.06
N ASN A 26 -11.97 17.42 11.00
CA ASN A 26 -12.99 16.66 10.30
C ASN A 26 -12.81 16.78 8.79
N ALA A 27 -13.21 15.73 8.05
CA ALA A 27 -13.16 15.73 6.59
C ALA A 27 -13.93 16.90 5.95
N VAL A 28 -15.01 17.38 6.59
CA VAL A 28 -15.85 18.47 6.10
C VAL A 28 -15.11 19.82 6.05
N ASP A 29 -14.07 19.99 6.87
CA ASP A 29 -13.27 21.21 6.93
C ASP A 29 -12.63 21.53 5.56
N SER A 30 -12.30 20.47 4.80
CA SER A 30 -11.76 20.57 3.43
C SER A 30 -12.65 21.35 2.47
N ASN A 31 -13.96 21.42 2.70
CA ASN A 31 -14.88 22.17 1.85
C ASN A 31 -14.66 23.69 1.94
N ALA A 32 -14.10 24.18 3.05
CA ALA A 32 -13.88 25.59 3.33
C ALA A 32 -12.46 26.08 2.98
N TYR A 33 -11.53 25.15 2.69
CA TYR A 33 -10.15 25.50 2.36
C TYR A 33 -10.06 26.22 1.00
N ARG A 34 -9.09 27.13 0.92
CA ARG A 34 -8.80 28.01 -0.21
C ARG A 34 -7.39 27.76 -0.70
N ASP A 35 -7.16 28.11 -1.96
CA ASP A 35 -5.82 28.06 -2.55
C ASP A 35 -4.84 28.89 -1.72
N GLY A 36 -3.72 28.27 -1.35
CA GLY A 36 -2.68 28.88 -0.52
C GLY A 36 -2.78 28.60 0.97
N ASP A 37 -3.91 28.08 1.48
CA ASP A 37 -4.04 27.70 2.89
C ASP A 37 -2.99 26.66 3.29
N VAL A 38 -2.42 26.77 4.48
CA VAL A 38 -1.53 25.75 5.04
C VAL A 38 -2.35 24.89 5.98
N VAL A 39 -2.46 23.60 5.65
CA VAL A 39 -3.29 22.64 6.37
C VAL A 39 -2.38 21.67 7.11
N GLU A 40 -2.74 21.37 8.35
CA GLU A 40 -2.17 20.27 9.12
C GLU A 40 -3.23 19.20 9.36
N ALA A 41 -2.90 17.96 9.02
CA ALA A 41 -3.73 16.79 9.26
C ALA A 41 -2.84 15.62 9.64
N TRP A 42 -3.05 15.01 10.80
CA TRP A 42 -2.31 13.81 11.21
C TRP A 42 -0.77 13.98 11.19
N ASP A 43 -0.26 15.10 11.70
CA ASP A 43 1.14 15.52 11.65
C ASP A 43 1.66 15.91 10.26
N HIS A 44 0.86 15.80 9.20
CA HIS A 44 1.25 16.17 7.84
C HIS A 44 0.88 17.62 7.55
N VAL A 45 1.87 18.41 7.14
CA VAL A 45 1.70 19.83 6.81
C VAL A 45 1.91 20.03 5.33
N PHE A 46 0.96 20.67 4.67
CA PHE A 46 1.00 20.94 3.25
C PHE A 46 0.18 22.18 2.88
N ARG A 47 0.43 22.71 1.68
CA ARG A 47 -0.38 23.77 1.11
C ARG A 47 -1.57 23.18 0.37
N TRP A 48 -2.77 23.60 0.74
CA TRP A 48 -3.98 23.35 -0.03
C TRP A 48 -3.96 24.22 -1.29
N ASN A 49 -4.18 23.61 -2.46
CA ASN A 49 -4.19 24.33 -3.73
C ASN A 49 -5.39 23.95 -4.60
N SER A 50 -5.48 24.53 -5.79
CA SER A 50 -6.58 24.26 -6.74
C SER A 50 -6.65 22.82 -7.25
N ASP A 51 -5.57 22.04 -7.14
CA ASP A 51 -5.55 20.61 -7.51
C ASP A 51 -6.03 19.69 -6.37
N CYS A 52 -6.09 20.21 -5.12
CA CYS A 52 -6.66 19.47 -3.99
C CYS A 52 -8.18 19.30 -4.16
N VAL A 53 -8.68 18.14 -3.75
CA VAL A 53 -10.07 17.73 -3.93
C VAL A 53 -10.81 17.78 -2.59
N PRO A 54 -11.79 18.69 -2.42
CA PRO A 54 -12.54 18.84 -1.19
C PRO A 54 -13.58 17.72 -1.02
N LEU A 55 -14.01 17.45 0.22
CA LEU A 55 -14.92 16.35 0.58
C LEU A 55 -16.17 16.27 -0.31
N ARG A 56 -16.80 17.41 -0.64
CA ARG A 56 -18.01 17.44 -1.50
C ARG A 56 -17.86 16.70 -2.83
N LYS A 57 -16.63 16.62 -3.37
CA LYS A 57 -16.36 15.91 -4.62
C LYS A 57 -16.13 14.42 -4.38
N TRP A 58 -15.46 14.06 -3.29
CA TRP A 58 -15.32 12.67 -2.85
C TRP A 58 -16.68 12.03 -2.55
N GLU A 59 -17.61 12.79 -1.97
CA GLU A 59 -18.99 12.34 -1.71
C GLU A 59 -19.75 12.00 -2.99
N VAL A 60 -19.47 12.67 -4.12
CA VAL A 60 -20.05 12.27 -5.41
C VAL A 60 -19.48 10.93 -5.85
N TRP A 61 -18.16 10.76 -5.75
CA TRP A 61 -17.48 9.50 -6.10
C TRP A 61 -17.85 8.33 -5.18
N ARG A 62 -18.38 8.60 -3.98
CA ARG A 62 -18.85 7.59 -3.02
C ARG A 62 -20.01 6.75 -3.57
N PHE A 63 -20.82 7.30 -4.46
CA PHE A 63 -21.97 6.63 -5.05
C PHE A 63 -21.72 6.21 -6.52
N GLU A 64 -20.47 6.32 -6.97
CA GLU A 64 -20.05 5.85 -8.30
C GLU A 64 -19.39 4.47 -8.18
N SER A 65 -19.65 3.60 -9.16
CA SER A 65 -19.09 2.25 -9.24
C SER A 65 -18.27 2.04 -10.51
N ASP A 66 -17.81 0.81 -10.76
CA ASP A 66 -17.21 0.42 -12.04
C ASP A 66 -18.31 -0.11 -12.97
N GLU A 67 -19.05 0.80 -13.60
CA GLU A 67 -20.24 0.48 -14.40
C GLU A 67 -19.97 -0.57 -15.50
N LEU A 68 -18.80 -0.50 -16.16
CA LEU A 68 -18.42 -1.44 -17.21
C LEU A 68 -18.25 -2.86 -16.67
N ALA A 69 -17.53 -3.00 -15.56
CA ALA A 69 -17.31 -4.31 -14.96
C ALA A 69 -18.58 -4.86 -14.29
N ASP A 70 -19.33 -3.99 -13.60
CA ASP A 70 -20.58 -4.36 -12.92
C ASP A 70 -21.63 -4.86 -13.93
N ALA A 71 -21.77 -4.19 -15.08
CA ALA A 71 -22.69 -4.60 -16.15
C ALA A 71 -22.28 -5.92 -16.82
N ALA A 72 -20.98 -6.19 -16.96
CA ALA A 72 -20.48 -7.42 -17.58
C ALA A 72 -20.54 -8.63 -16.63
N LEU A 73 -20.47 -8.41 -15.30
CA LEU A 73 -20.31 -9.46 -14.29
C LEU A 73 -21.33 -10.61 -14.38
N PRO A 74 -22.65 -10.37 -14.55
CA PRO A 74 -23.63 -11.46 -14.60
C PRO A 74 -23.34 -12.46 -15.74
N PHE A 75 -22.85 -11.95 -16.87
CA PHE A 75 -22.53 -12.75 -18.05
C PHE A 75 -21.18 -13.47 -17.90
N ILE A 76 -20.18 -12.83 -17.28
CA ILE A 76 -18.89 -13.45 -16.95
C ILE A 76 -19.08 -14.64 -15.99
N ILE A 77 -19.93 -14.48 -14.97
CA ILE A 77 -20.20 -15.55 -13.99
C ILE A 77 -20.97 -16.71 -14.66
N LYS A 78 -21.94 -16.40 -15.51
CA LYS A 78 -22.80 -17.39 -16.21
C LYS A 78 -22.07 -18.14 -17.32
N ALA A 79 -21.03 -17.56 -17.93
CA ALA A 79 -20.18 -18.18 -18.93
C ALA A 79 -19.38 -19.36 -18.32
N ALA A 80 -20.08 -20.44 -18.03
CA ALA A 80 -19.56 -21.70 -17.55
C ALA A 80 -19.44 -22.65 -18.75
N GLY A 81 -18.22 -22.77 -19.27
CA GLY A 81 -17.82 -23.83 -20.18
C GLY A 81 -16.51 -24.46 -19.69
N GLU A 82 -16.27 -25.70 -20.10
CA GLU A 82 -15.10 -26.54 -19.72
C GLU A 82 -13.73 -25.85 -19.89
N ARG A 83 -13.65 -24.73 -20.61
CA ARG A 83 -12.43 -23.96 -20.89
C ARG A 83 -12.09 -22.85 -19.88
N GLY A 84 -13.06 -22.34 -19.11
CA GLY A 84 -12.89 -21.10 -18.31
C GLY A 84 -12.50 -21.27 -16.85
N GLY A 85 -12.61 -22.48 -16.29
CA GLY A 85 -12.24 -22.75 -14.89
C GLY A 85 -12.88 -21.78 -13.86
N THR A 86 -12.16 -21.49 -12.78
CA THR A 86 -12.57 -20.54 -11.71
C THR A 86 -12.00 -19.12 -11.90
N ASP A 87 -11.24 -18.87 -12.96
CA ASP A 87 -10.59 -17.58 -13.23
C ASP A 87 -11.52 -16.64 -13.99
N LEU A 88 -11.77 -15.44 -13.46
CA LEU A 88 -12.72 -14.50 -14.05
C LEU A 88 -12.22 -13.89 -15.37
N LEU A 89 -10.90 -13.71 -15.53
CA LEU A 89 -10.33 -13.19 -16.77
C LEU A 89 -10.55 -14.18 -17.93
N SER A 90 -10.25 -15.46 -17.74
CA SER A 90 -10.51 -16.49 -18.76
C SER A 90 -11.99 -16.62 -19.12
N ARG A 91 -12.89 -16.42 -18.14
CA ARG A 91 -14.34 -16.38 -18.39
C ARG A 91 -14.76 -15.16 -19.19
N LEU A 92 -14.19 -14.00 -18.88
CA LEU A 92 -14.41 -12.77 -19.64
C LEU A 92 -13.97 -12.94 -21.10
N GLU A 93 -12.76 -13.46 -21.33
CA GLU A 93 -12.26 -13.76 -22.68
C GLU A 93 -13.16 -14.76 -23.41
N SER A 94 -13.56 -15.84 -22.73
CA SER A 94 -14.47 -16.83 -23.31
C SER A 94 -15.81 -16.22 -23.69
N ALA A 95 -16.35 -15.33 -22.85
CA ALA A 95 -17.62 -14.66 -23.10
C ALA A 95 -17.51 -13.62 -24.23
N ALA A 96 -16.40 -12.88 -24.31
CA ALA A 96 -16.16 -11.85 -25.31
C ALA A 96 -15.89 -12.43 -26.71
N THR A 97 -15.40 -13.67 -26.80
CA THR A 97 -15.11 -14.36 -28.06
C THR A 97 -16.28 -15.16 -28.63
N MET A 98 -17.42 -15.20 -27.94
CA MET A 98 -18.64 -15.81 -28.47
C MET A 98 -19.21 -14.99 -29.63
N LYS A 99 -19.83 -15.65 -30.61
CA LYS A 99 -20.42 -14.99 -31.78
C LYS A 99 -21.55 -14.03 -31.41
N ASP A 100 -22.24 -14.31 -30.32
CA ASP A 100 -23.33 -13.57 -29.71
C ASP A 100 -22.93 -12.98 -28.34
N ALA A 101 -21.69 -12.51 -28.21
CA ALA A 101 -21.20 -11.87 -27.00
C ALA A 101 -22.09 -10.69 -26.59
N GLU A 102 -22.46 -10.64 -25.32
CA GLU A 102 -23.33 -9.61 -24.76
C GLU A 102 -22.69 -8.21 -24.90
N PRO A 103 -23.46 -7.15 -25.17
CA PRO A 103 -22.90 -5.80 -25.36
C PRO A 103 -22.06 -5.31 -24.19
N ALA A 104 -22.47 -5.61 -22.95
CA ALA A 104 -21.72 -5.23 -21.74
C ALA A 104 -20.35 -5.92 -21.65
N VAL A 105 -20.29 -7.22 -22.00
CA VAL A 105 -19.04 -7.99 -22.05
C VAL A 105 -18.11 -7.45 -23.12
N THR A 106 -18.66 -7.15 -24.31
CA THR A 106 -17.92 -6.56 -25.42
C THR A 106 -17.37 -5.19 -25.06
N ALA A 107 -18.15 -4.33 -24.42
CA ALA A 107 -17.73 -2.99 -23.99
C ALA A 107 -16.57 -3.04 -22.99
N LEU A 108 -16.66 -3.90 -21.96
CA LEU A 108 -15.56 -4.10 -21.02
C LEU A 108 -14.31 -4.63 -21.75
N TRP A 109 -14.46 -5.64 -22.62
CA TRP A 109 -13.34 -6.23 -23.35
C TRP A 109 -12.64 -5.22 -24.25
N GLN A 110 -13.39 -4.39 -24.98
CA GLN A 110 -12.86 -3.32 -25.81
C GLN A 110 -12.12 -2.26 -24.98
N HIS A 111 -12.69 -1.84 -23.84
CA HIS A 111 -12.04 -0.89 -22.94
C HIS A 111 -10.69 -1.42 -22.42
N LEU A 112 -10.60 -2.71 -22.09
CA LEU A 112 -9.38 -3.36 -21.61
C LEU A 112 -8.29 -3.54 -22.68
N HIS A 113 -8.66 -3.51 -23.96
CA HIS A 113 -7.75 -3.59 -25.11
C HIS A 113 -7.54 -2.24 -25.82
N ALA A 114 -8.16 -1.17 -25.31
CA ALA A 114 -7.90 0.17 -25.81
C ALA A 114 -6.46 0.59 -25.49
N ASP A 115 -5.94 1.55 -26.26
CA ASP A 115 -4.59 2.08 -26.07
C ASP A 115 -4.54 2.97 -24.80
N ALA A 116 -4.42 2.34 -23.64
CA ALA A 116 -4.35 3.03 -22.36
C ALA A 116 -3.14 3.98 -22.29
N TYR A 117 -2.07 3.73 -23.04
CA TYR A 117 -0.87 4.55 -23.04
C TYR A 117 -1.15 5.87 -23.74
N ALA A 118 -1.87 5.85 -24.88
CA ALA A 118 -2.35 7.06 -25.53
C ALA A 118 -3.41 7.79 -24.69
N ILE A 119 -4.39 7.08 -24.13
CA ILE A 119 -5.48 7.70 -23.32
C ILE A 119 -4.91 8.38 -22.08
N MET A 120 -3.90 7.78 -21.44
CA MET A 120 -3.28 8.31 -20.23
C MET A 120 -2.08 9.22 -20.51
N ASP A 121 -1.74 9.51 -21.77
CA ASP A 121 -0.54 10.29 -22.13
C ASP A 121 0.72 9.78 -21.42
N THR A 122 1.00 8.48 -21.57
CA THR A 122 2.13 7.80 -20.93
C THR A 122 2.85 6.92 -21.96
N SER A 123 4.15 7.13 -22.17
CA SER A 123 4.93 6.31 -23.11
C SER A 123 5.40 4.98 -22.51
N LYS A 124 5.75 4.00 -23.36
CA LYS A 124 6.34 2.72 -22.93
C LYS A 124 7.62 2.93 -22.13
N GLU A 125 8.47 3.87 -22.57
CA GLU A 125 9.72 4.21 -21.90
C GLU A 125 9.46 4.84 -20.52
N GLN A 126 8.37 5.61 -20.37
CA GLN A 126 7.98 6.15 -19.06
C GLN A 126 7.54 5.03 -18.11
N ILE A 127 6.78 4.03 -18.60
CA ILE A 127 6.43 2.84 -17.82
C ILE A 127 7.68 2.10 -17.35
N GLU A 128 8.61 1.80 -18.26
CA GLU A 128 9.85 1.09 -17.93
C GLU A 128 10.69 1.84 -16.88
N ARG A 129 10.76 3.18 -16.97
CA ARG A 129 11.44 3.99 -15.96
C ARG A 129 10.68 4.01 -14.63
N GLY A 130 9.35 4.00 -14.63
CA GLY A 130 8.52 3.88 -13.43
C GLY A 130 8.74 2.55 -12.71
N GLN A 131 8.82 1.45 -13.46
CA GLN A 131 9.17 0.13 -12.93
C GLN A 131 10.60 0.10 -12.38
N ALA A 132 11.52 0.83 -13.01
CA ALA A 132 12.87 0.99 -12.49
C ALA A 132 12.90 1.67 -11.11
N VAL A 133 12.01 2.65 -10.85
CA VAL A 133 11.87 3.30 -9.53
C VAL A 133 11.49 2.27 -8.46
N PHE A 134 10.56 1.34 -8.75
CA PHE A 134 10.21 0.26 -7.83
C PHE A 134 11.45 -0.51 -7.39
N TYR A 135 12.19 -1.10 -8.33
CA TYR A 135 13.35 -1.91 -7.99
C TYR A 135 14.55 -1.10 -7.51
N ARG A 136 14.57 0.23 -7.70
CA ARG A 136 15.57 1.12 -7.10
C ARG A 136 15.33 1.32 -5.60
N TYR A 137 14.07 1.34 -5.17
CA TYR A 137 13.72 1.65 -3.77
C TYR A 137 12.79 0.61 -3.13
N ALA A 138 12.80 -0.63 -3.61
CA ALA A 138 11.85 -1.67 -3.20
C ALA A 138 11.72 -1.86 -1.68
N PRO A 139 12.80 -1.91 -0.86
CA PRO A 139 12.65 -2.04 0.59
C PRO A 139 11.84 -0.89 1.21
N GLN A 140 12.09 0.35 0.77
CA GLN A 140 11.43 1.54 1.30
C GLN A 140 10.00 1.66 0.77
N ILE A 141 9.78 1.32 -0.51
CA ILE A 141 8.45 1.31 -1.12
C ILE A 141 7.57 0.23 -0.49
N LEU A 142 8.06 -1.00 -0.34
CA LEU A 142 7.30 -2.09 0.32
C LEU A 142 7.02 -1.75 1.78
N ALA A 143 7.99 -1.16 2.49
CA ALA A 143 7.77 -0.67 3.84
C ALA A 143 6.70 0.43 3.90
N SER A 144 6.70 1.37 2.95
CA SER A 144 5.66 2.39 2.81
C SER A 144 4.29 1.79 2.60
N LEU A 145 4.18 0.85 1.67
CA LEU A 145 2.89 0.23 1.34
C LEU A 145 2.30 -0.50 2.55
N LEU A 146 3.15 -1.14 3.33
CA LEU A 146 2.73 -1.92 4.49
C LEU A 146 2.39 -1.04 5.71
N HIS A 147 3.30 -0.12 6.04
CA HIS A 147 3.27 0.60 7.31
C HIS A 147 2.66 1.98 7.20
N PHE A 148 2.57 2.57 6.00
CA PHE A 148 1.78 3.77 5.75
C PHE A 148 0.53 3.39 4.98
N SER A 149 0.60 3.20 3.66
CA SER A 149 -0.58 3.04 2.77
C SER A 149 -1.66 2.12 3.32
N LEU A 150 -1.30 0.89 3.70
CA LEU A 150 -2.24 -0.10 4.22
C LEU A 150 -2.64 0.19 5.67
N SER A 151 -1.64 0.34 6.56
CA SER A 151 -1.85 0.52 8.00
C SER A 151 -2.63 1.80 8.33
N SER A 152 -2.30 2.93 7.68
CA SER A 152 -3.03 4.19 7.81
C SER A 152 -4.35 4.17 7.04
N GLY A 153 -4.44 3.43 5.92
CA GLY A 153 -5.66 3.29 5.14
C GLY A 153 -6.83 2.72 5.95
N PHE A 154 -6.55 1.88 6.96
CA PHE A 154 -7.57 1.37 7.89
C PHE A 154 -8.12 2.42 8.86
N SER A 155 -7.54 3.62 8.92
CA SER A 155 -8.20 4.74 9.60
C SER A 155 -9.43 5.24 8.87
N SER A 156 -9.63 4.85 7.59
CA SER A 156 -10.88 5.11 6.89
C SER A 156 -11.98 4.17 7.41
N PRO A 157 -13.06 4.70 8.01
CA PRO A 157 -14.15 3.87 8.53
C PRO A 157 -14.82 3.04 7.43
N ARG A 158 -14.96 3.63 6.24
CA ARG A 158 -15.60 3.03 5.07
C ARG A 158 -14.83 1.82 4.54
N ILE A 159 -13.52 1.98 4.33
CA ILE A 159 -12.64 0.88 3.90
C ILE A 159 -12.65 -0.24 4.95
N SER A 160 -12.52 0.12 6.23
CA SER A 160 -12.53 -0.86 7.33
C SER A 160 -13.85 -1.65 7.39
N LYS A 161 -15.00 -1.00 7.20
CA LYS A 161 -16.32 -1.66 7.14
C LYS A 161 -16.40 -2.71 6.04
N ILE A 162 -16.01 -2.35 4.82
CA ILE A 162 -16.03 -3.26 3.67
C ILE A 162 -15.10 -4.46 3.91
N LEU A 163 -13.88 -4.22 4.40
CA LEU A 163 -12.92 -5.29 4.68
C LEU A 163 -13.41 -6.26 5.76
N ASN A 164 -14.01 -5.73 6.83
CA ASN A 164 -14.55 -6.54 7.92
C ASN A 164 -15.78 -7.35 7.48
N LEU A 165 -16.69 -6.74 6.71
CA LEU A 165 -17.92 -7.40 6.21
C LEU A 165 -17.65 -8.47 5.16
N THR A 166 -16.65 -8.25 4.30
CA THR A 166 -16.22 -9.24 3.30
C THR A 166 -15.31 -10.31 3.90
N SER A 167 -14.68 -10.02 5.04
CA SER A 167 -13.68 -10.88 5.70
C SER A 167 -12.55 -11.30 4.76
N TYR A 168 -12.29 -10.48 3.73
CA TYR A 168 -11.33 -10.79 2.67
C TYR A 168 -9.90 -10.41 3.03
N LEU A 169 -9.65 -9.62 4.07
CA LEU A 169 -8.29 -9.38 4.56
C LEU A 169 -8.10 -9.97 5.95
N VAL A 170 -8.88 -9.50 6.92
CA VAL A 170 -8.88 -9.93 8.33
C VAL A 170 -10.10 -10.81 8.59
N PRO A 171 -10.03 -11.82 9.50
CA PRO A 171 -11.20 -12.61 9.89
C PRO A 171 -12.35 -11.73 10.41
N PRO A 172 -13.61 -12.18 10.29
CA PRO A 172 -14.75 -11.45 10.80
C PRO A 172 -14.71 -11.38 12.34
N MET A 173 -14.87 -10.19 12.90
CA MET A 173 -15.01 -9.96 14.34
C MET A 173 -16.26 -10.62 14.95
N SER A 174 -17.22 -11.08 14.14
CA SER A 174 -18.37 -11.86 14.60
C SER A 174 -18.03 -13.27 15.08
N SER A 175 -16.77 -13.72 14.92
CA SER A 175 -16.28 -14.99 15.46
C SER A 175 -15.80 -14.89 16.91
N THR A 176 -15.89 -13.70 17.51
CA THR A 176 -15.44 -13.39 18.87
C THR A 176 -16.63 -12.94 19.73
N PRO A 177 -16.84 -13.52 20.92
CA PRO A 177 -17.85 -13.05 21.86
C PRO A 177 -17.67 -11.57 22.21
N GLU A 178 -18.78 -10.84 22.40
CA GLU A 178 -18.75 -9.45 22.87
C GLU A 178 -17.92 -9.33 24.17
N GLY A 179 -16.90 -8.48 24.16
CA GLY A 179 -16.06 -8.16 25.32
C GLY A 179 -14.59 -8.58 25.21
N ASP A 180 -14.26 -9.52 24.32
CA ASP A 180 -12.89 -9.97 24.09
C ASP A 180 -12.48 -9.63 22.64
N ALA A 181 -11.85 -8.48 22.41
CA ALA A 181 -11.32 -8.17 21.08
C ALA A 181 -10.29 -9.24 20.63
N PRO A 182 -10.05 -9.37 19.31
CA PRO A 182 -10.10 -10.69 18.71
C PRO A 182 -8.89 -11.55 19.05
N ARG A 183 -9.15 -12.77 19.53
CA ARG A 183 -8.14 -13.85 19.51
C ARG A 183 -7.82 -14.21 18.06
N ILE A 184 -6.72 -13.68 17.54
CA ILE A 184 -6.21 -14.04 16.21
C ILE A 184 -5.57 -15.43 16.30
N SER A 185 -6.22 -16.47 15.75
CA SER A 185 -5.60 -17.79 15.64
C SER A 185 -4.40 -17.77 14.68
N LYS A 186 -3.47 -18.71 14.84
CA LYS A 186 -2.30 -18.83 13.94
C LYS A 186 -2.74 -18.96 12.48
N GLU A 187 -3.76 -19.77 12.20
CA GLU A 187 -4.29 -20.01 10.85
C GLU A 187 -4.87 -18.72 10.26
N SER A 188 -5.54 -17.92 11.10
CA SER A 188 -6.07 -16.64 10.65
C SER A 188 -4.98 -15.60 10.38
N ASN A 189 -3.93 -15.63 11.20
CA ASN A 189 -2.75 -14.80 11.00
C ASN A 189 -2.02 -15.17 9.69
N ASP A 190 -1.81 -16.46 9.45
CA ASP A 190 -1.17 -17.00 8.25
C ASP A 190 -1.98 -16.64 6.99
N ARG A 191 -3.31 -16.72 7.03
CA ARG A 191 -4.17 -16.28 5.92
C ARG A 191 -4.08 -14.79 5.62
N THR A 192 -4.06 -13.95 6.66
CA THR A 192 -3.92 -12.50 6.50
C THR A 192 -2.60 -12.19 5.81
N PHE A 193 -1.51 -12.81 6.27
CA PHE A 193 -0.20 -12.69 5.65
C PHE A 193 -0.19 -13.14 4.18
N GLN A 194 -0.78 -14.29 3.85
CA GLN A 194 -0.88 -14.76 2.47
C GLN A 194 -1.56 -13.74 1.55
N ARG A 195 -2.63 -13.09 2.02
CA ARG A 195 -3.34 -12.05 1.26
C ARG A 195 -2.47 -10.81 1.02
N LEU A 196 -1.65 -10.41 1.99
CA LEU A 196 -0.67 -9.35 1.78
C LEU A 196 0.37 -9.75 0.71
N MET A 197 0.78 -11.02 0.71
CA MET A 197 1.68 -11.53 -0.31
C MET A 197 1.03 -11.64 -1.69
N GLU A 198 -0.28 -11.91 -1.80
CA GLU A 198 -1.03 -11.83 -3.06
C GLU A 198 -1.05 -10.40 -3.62
N THR A 199 -1.27 -9.38 -2.78
CA THR A 199 -1.15 -7.97 -3.20
C THR A 199 0.27 -7.60 -3.59
N THR A 200 1.27 -8.11 -2.86
CA THR A 200 2.69 -7.90 -3.19
C THR A 200 3.03 -8.56 -4.53
N GLN A 201 2.51 -9.76 -4.80
CA GLN A 201 2.64 -10.44 -6.09
C GLN A 201 2.00 -9.62 -7.21
N TRP A 202 0.78 -9.10 -7.03
CA TRP A 202 0.14 -8.22 -8.02
C TRP A 202 1.03 -7.00 -8.35
N MET A 203 1.61 -6.38 -7.31
CA MET A 203 2.52 -5.26 -7.51
C MET A 203 3.76 -5.70 -8.32
N VAL A 204 4.40 -6.81 -7.97
CA VAL A 204 5.57 -7.34 -8.69
C VAL A 204 5.22 -7.69 -10.13
N ASP A 205 4.04 -8.28 -10.38
CA ASP A 205 3.54 -8.58 -11.72
C ASP A 205 3.47 -7.30 -12.56
N CYS A 206 2.98 -6.19 -11.99
CA CYS A 206 2.89 -4.91 -12.69
C CYS A 206 4.24 -4.26 -12.99
N MET A 207 5.29 -4.63 -12.24
CA MET A 207 6.61 -4.00 -12.32
C MET A 207 7.58 -4.74 -13.26
N GLY A 208 7.13 -5.77 -13.98
CA GLY A 208 7.96 -6.54 -14.93
C GLY A 208 8.07 -5.93 -16.33
N ASP A 209 9.09 -6.33 -17.09
CA ASP A 209 9.29 -5.84 -18.46
C ASP A 209 8.12 -6.31 -19.36
N GLY A 210 7.51 -5.39 -20.10
CA GLY A 210 6.32 -5.67 -20.93
C GLY A 210 5.09 -6.12 -20.12
N ALA A 211 5.10 -6.01 -18.79
CA ALA A 211 4.08 -6.62 -17.96
C ALA A 211 2.71 -5.92 -18.05
N MET A 212 2.68 -4.67 -18.51
CA MET A 212 1.44 -3.91 -18.69
C MET A 212 0.94 -3.93 -20.15
N GLU A 213 1.55 -4.72 -21.03
CA GLU A 213 1.07 -4.88 -22.41
C GLU A 213 -0.36 -5.46 -22.43
N PRO A 214 -1.33 -4.80 -23.08
CA PRO A 214 -2.72 -5.25 -23.12
C PRO A 214 -2.85 -6.67 -23.69
N GLY A 215 -3.74 -7.46 -23.11
CA GLY A 215 -4.09 -8.82 -23.57
C GLY A 215 -3.09 -9.91 -23.19
N SER A 216 -1.83 -9.60 -22.88
CA SER A 216 -0.79 -10.63 -22.66
C SER A 216 0.18 -10.37 -21.51
N GLY A 217 0.35 -9.11 -21.09
CA GLY A 217 1.22 -8.74 -19.97
C GLY A 217 0.73 -9.32 -18.66
N ILE A 218 1.64 -9.89 -17.85
CA ILE A 218 1.27 -10.53 -16.58
C ILE A 218 0.66 -9.52 -15.59
N GLY A 219 1.21 -8.32 -15.51
CA GLY A 219 0.68 -7.20 -14.72
C GLY A 219 -0.67 -6.72 -15.19
N TRP A 220 -0.88 -6.62 -16.50
CA TRP A 220 -2.20 -6.34 -17.09
C TRP A 220 -3.21 -7.42 -16.67
N CYS A 221 -2.88 -8.70 -16.87
CA CYS A 221 -3.77 -9.81 -16.51
C CYS A 221 -4.08 -9.82 -15.00
N SER A 222 -3.07 -9.60 -14.16
CA SER A 222 -3.19 -9.53 -12.70
C SER A 222 -4.10 -8.38 -12.27
N THR A 223 -3.93 -7.20 -12.87
CA THR A 223 -4.75 -6.00 -12.62
C THR A 223 -6.21 -6.20 -13.02
N VAL A 224 -6.48 -6.79 -14.19
CA VAL A 224 -7.86 -7.09 -14.61
C VAL A 224 -8.52 -8.10 -13.67
N ARG A 225 -7.78 -9.11 -13.18
CA ARG A 225 -8.31 -10.05 -12.19
C ARG A 225 -8.67 -9.36 -10.88
N VAL A 226 -7.87 -8.39 -10.41
CA VAL A 226 -8.21 -7.60 -9.21
C VAL A 226 -9.45 -6.72 -9.45
N ARG A 227 -9.57 -6.07 -10.62
CA ARG A 227 -10.78 -5.31 -11.01
C ARG A 227 -12.04 -6.19 -10.95
N LEU A 228 -11.97 -7.39 -11.54
CA LEU A 228 -13.09 -8.35 -11.51
C LEU A 228 -13.36 -8.92 -10.12
N LEU A 229 -12.33 -9.08 -9.28
CA LEU A 229 -12.47 -9.45 -7.87
C LEU A 229 -13.26 -8.37 -7.11
N HIS A 230 -12.89 -7.09 -7.24
CA HIS A 230 -13.58 -5.96 -6.60
C HIS A 230 -15.05 -5.88 -7.03
N THR A 231 -15.30 -5.98 -8.33
CA THR A 231 -16.64 -6.05 -8.92
C THR A 231 -17.46 -7.20 -8.31
N THR A 232 -16.86 -8.38 -8.17
CA THR A 232 -17.52 -9.53 -7.55
C THR A 232 -17.79 -9.33 -6.05
N MET A 233 -16.87 -8.69 -5.32
CA MET A 233 -17.06 -8.39 -3.90
C MET A 233 -18.19 -7.39 -3.68
N ARG A 234 -18.25 -6.33 -4.49
CA ARG A 234 -19.34 -5.35 -4.47
C ARG A 234 -20.69 -6.02 -4.68
N ALA A 235 -20.84 -6.78 -5.76
CA ALA A 235 -22.09 -7.49 -6.08
C ALA A 235 -22.53 -8.45 -4.95
N ARG A 236 -21.58 -9.15 -4.32
CA ARG A 236 -21.88 -10.05 -3.20
C ARG A 236 -22.30 -9.33 -1.94
N LEU A 237 -21.64 -8.21 -1.60
CA LEU A 237 -21.99 -7.43 -0.42
C LEU A 237 -23.39 -6.81 -0.57
N LEU A 238 -23.70 -6.24 -1.74
CA LEU A 238 -25.02 -5.70 -2.05
C LEU A 238 -26.11 -6.78 -1.99
N GLN A 239 -25.86 -7.95 -2.61
CA GLN A 239 -26.81 -9.07 -2.55
C GLN A 239 -27.04 -9.55 -1.11
N ARG A 240 -25.98 -9.61 -0.30
CA ARG A 240 -26.08 -9.97 1.12
C ARG A 240 -26.87 -8.92 1.90
N SER A 241 -26.56 -7.65 1.71
CA SER A 241 -27.26 -6.52 2.36
C SER A 241 -28.76 -6.56 2.08
N LYS A 242 -29.14 -6.73 0.81
CA LYS A 242 -30.54 -6.87 0.40
C LYS A 242 -31.25 -8.01 1.13
N ARG A 243 -30.64 -9.19 1.19
CA ARG A 243 -31.21 -10.37 1.89
C ARG A 243 -31.36 -10.14 3.39
N GLU A 244 -30.39 -9.48 4.02
CA GLU A 244 -30.44 -9.14 5.45
C GLU A 244 -31.59 -8.18 5.75
N PHE A 245 -31.75 -7.15 4.92
CA PHE A 245 -32.83 -6.19 5.03
C PHE A 245 -34.20 -6.84 4.81
N GLU A 246 -34.36 -7.67 3.77
CA GLU A 246 -35.60 -8.43 3.52
C GLU A 246 -35.98 -9.35 4.68
N ALA A 247 -34.98 -9.94 5.38
CA ALA A 247 -35.22 -10.87 6.48
C ALA A 247 -35.46 -10.20 7.83
N THR A 248 -34.83 -9.07 8.11
CA THR A 248 -34.79 -8.48 9.47
C THR A 248 -35.22 -7.01 9.55
N GLY A 249 -35.47 -6.36 8.40
CA GLY A 249 -35.69 -4.92 8.30
C GLY A 249 -34.44 -4.07 8.52
N MET A 250 -33.27 -4.68 8.72
CA MET A 250 -31.99 -4.02 8.95
C MET A 250 -30.89 -4.71 8.13
N SER A 251 -29.88 -3.96 7.73
CA SER A 251 -28.68 -4.51 7.07
C SER A 251 -27.43 -3.98 7.75
N ARG A 252 -26.37 -4.80 7.78
CA ARG A 252 -25.05 -4.34 8.24
C ARG A 252 -24.39 -3.33 7.32
N TYR A 253 -24.82 -3.25 6.06
CA TYR A 253 -24.31 -2.29 5.09
C TYR A 253 -25.48 -1.56 4.44
N ASP A 254 -25.62 -0.28 4.76
CA ASP A 254 -26.65 0.59 4.22
C ASP A 254 -26.05 1.45 3.11
N GLU A 255 -26.42 1.17 1.86
CA GLU A 255 -25.88 1.88 0.69
C GLU A 255 -26.30 3.36 0.66
N GLU A 256 -27.45 3.73 1.23
CA GLU A 256 -27.89 5.13 1.25
C GLU A 256 -26.98 5.99 2.15
N VAL A 257 -26.43 5.39 3.20
CA VAL A 257 -25.57 6.06 4.18
C VAL A 257 -24.09 5.89 3.84
N GLU A 258 -23.68 4.66 3.53
CA GLU A 258 -22.27 4.29 3.34
C GLU A 258 -21.79 4.49 1.89
N GLY A 259 -22.72 4.59 0.94
CA GLY A 259 -22.44 4.62 -0.50
C GLY A 259 -22.29 3.25 -1.13
N THR A 260 -21.84 3.25 -2.39
CA THR A 260 -21.62 2.01 -3.13
C THR A 260 -20.36 1.29 -2.60
N PRO A 261 -20.41 -0.02 -2.31
CA PRO A 261 -19.21 -0.73 -1.85
C PRO A 261 -18.08 -0.69 -2.86
N ILE A 262 -16.85 -0.45 -2.40
CA ILE A 262 -15.67 -0.33 -3.26
C ILE A 262 -15.97 0.74 -4.33
N SER A 263 -16.40 1.90 -3.84
CA SER A 263 -16.82 3.03 -4.67
C SER A 263 -15.65 3.59 -5.48
N MET A 264 -15.95 4.51 -6.40
CA MET A 264 -14.91 5.29 -7.07
C MET A 264 -14.07 6.08 -6.05
N GLU A 265 -14.66 6.57 -4.96
CA GLU A 265 -13.95 7.19 -3.84
C GLU A 265 -12.92 6.22 -3.21
N ASP A 266 -13.31 4.99 -2.89
CA ASP A 266 -12.41 3.98 -2.32
C ASP A 266 -11.28 3.61 -3.29
N MET A 267 -11.62 3.43 -4.56
CA MET A 267 -10.67 3.05 -5.62
C MET A 267 -9.66 4.15 -5.89
N VAL A 268 -10.10 5.41 -5.96
CA VAL A 268 -9.24 6.59 -6.13
C VAL A 268 -8.32 6.77 -4.94
N CYS A 269 -8.83 6.67 -3.71
CA CYS A 269 -8.00 6.75 -2.51
C CYS A 269 -6.95 5.62 -2.48
N THR A 270 -7.37 4.39 -2.78
CA THR A 270 -6.47 3.23 -2.80
C THR A 270 -5.39 3.38 -3.86
N LEU A 271 -5.71 3.87 -5.07
CA LEU A 271 -4.71 4.17 -6.08
C LEU A 271 -3.69 5.20 -5.57
N GLY A 272 -4.15 6.28 -4.93
CA GLY A 272 -3.28 7.28 -4.31
C GLY A 272 -2.37 6.68 -3.24
N ALA A 273 -2.85 5.70 -2.47
CA ALA A 273 -2.05 5.00 -1.48
C ALA A 273 -0.89 4.20 -2.11
N PHE A 274 -1.00 3.77 -3.36
CA PHE A 274 0.10 3.16 -4.12
C PHE A 274 0.95 4.18 -4.91
N ALA A 275 0.31 5.20 -5.47
CA ALA A 275 0.94 6.16 -6.37
C ALA A 275 1.70 7.27 -5.63
N ASN A 276 1.23 7.68 -4.45
CA ASN A 276 1.75 8.84 -3.73
C ASN A 276 2.50 8.47 -2.45
N CYS A 277 1.92 7.65 -1.58
CA CYS A 277 2.52 7.32 -0.28
C CYS A 277 3.96 6.80 -0.39
N PRO A 278 4.31 5.92 -1.36
CA PRO A 278 5.70 5.48 -1.52
C PRO A 278 6.68 6.62 -1.73
N LEU A 279 6.36 7.60 -2.59
CA LEU A 279 7.23 8.74 -2.86
C LEU A 279 7.36 9.65 -1.64
N MET A 280 6.28 9.87 -0.88
CA MET A 280 6.32 10.61 0.39
C MET A 280 7.20 9.90 1.42
N CYS A 281 7.09 8.56 1.54
CA CYS A 281 7.86 7.76 2.47
C CYS A 281 9.34 7.63 2.08
N LEU A 282 9.70 7.71 0.80
CA LEU A 282 11.10 7.81 0.39
C LEU A 282 11.78 9.02 1.05
N VAL A 283 11.13 10.18 1.03
CA VAL A 283 11.66 11.39 1.69
C VAL A 283 11.78 11.19 3.19
N LYS A 284 10.75 10.62 3.85
CA LYS A 284 10.78 10.31 5.29
C LYS A 284 11.88 9.31 5.67
N THR A 285 12.30 8.46 4.74
CA THR A 285 13.37 7.47 4.96
C THR A 285 14.74 7.96 4.51
N GLY A 286 14.87 9.20 4.01
CA GLY A 286 16.14 9.82 3.64
C GLY A 286 16.53 9.67 2.17
N ILE A 287 15.59 9.33 1.30
CA ILE A 287 15.75 9.28 -0.15
C ILE A 287 14.96 10.42 -0.78
N VAL A 288 15.63 11.28 -1.54
CA VAL A 288 14.97 12.31 -2.34
C VAL A 288 14.87 11.82 -3.79
N PRO A 289 13.71 11.33 -4.24
CA PRO A 289 13.52 10.96 -5.64
C PRO A 289 13.67 12.19 -6.54
N THR A 290 14.16 11.99 -7.77
CA THR A 290 14.22 13.07 -8.75
C THR A 290 12.82 13.39 -9.28
N GLN A 291 12.62 14.58 -9.83
CA GLN A 291 11.34 14.93 -10.47
C GLN A 291 10.95 13.89 -11.53
N GLN A 292 11.91 13.47 -12.37
CA GLN A 292 11.65 12.45 -13.39
C GLN A 292 11.22 11.11 -12.78
N GLU A 293 11.85 10.67 -11.68
CA GLU A 293 11.42 9.45 -10.97
C GLU A 293 9.98 9.59 -10.46
N CYS A 294 9.59 10.75 -9.95
CA CYS A 294 8.21 11.01 -9.50
C CYS A 294 7.20 11.01 -10.66
N GLU A 295 7.54 11.62 -11.80
CA GLU A 295 6.69 11.61 -13.00
C GLU A 295 6.57 10.22 -13.62
N ASP A 296 7.68 9.47 -13.68
CA ASP A 296 7.69 8.10 -14.22
C ASP A 296 6.87 7.15 -13.32
N TRP A 297 7.02 7.26 -12.00
CA TRP A 297 6.21 6.52 -11.03
C TRP A 297 4.73 6.87 -11.14
N THR A 298 4.39 8.16 -11.25
CA THR A 298 3.01 8.59 -11.42
C THR A 298 2.41 8.07 -12.74
N GLY A 299 3.19 8.08 -13.83
CA GLY A 299 2.76 7.60 -15.14
C GLY A 299 2.36 6.12 -15.16
N ILE A 300 3.14 5.24 -14.52
CA ILE A 300 2.77 3.82 -14.42
C ILE A 300 1.51 3.61 -13.57
N TRP A 301 1.37 4.30 -12.44
CA TRP A 301 0.17 4.17 -11.61
C TRP A 301 -1.08 4.72 -12.29
N ARG A 302 -0.94 5.75 -13.14
CA ARG A 302 -2.05 6.24 -13.96
C ARG A 302 -2.54 5.16 -14.94
N VAL A 303 -1.63 4.44 -15.60
CA VAL A 303 -1.98 3.32 -16.49
C VAL A 303 -2.54 2.13 -15.72
N ILE A 304 -1.97 1.77 -14.57
CA ILE A 304 -2.52 0.72 -13.71
C ILE A 304 -3.94 1.10 -13.28
N GLY A 305 -4.17 2.36 -12.86
CA GLY A 305 -5.48 2.88 -12.45
C GLY A 305 -6.54 2.76 -13.54
N TYR A 306 -6.16 2.98 -14.81
CA TYR A 306 -7.07 2.78 -15.96
C TYR A 306 -7.54 1.31 -16.04
N TYR A 307 -6.60 0.36 -16.00
CA TYR A 307 -6.94 -1.07 -16.02
C TYR A 307 -7.60 -1.55 -14.73
N PHE A 308 -7.37 -0.85 -13.61
CA PHE A 308 -7.99 -1.11 -12.32
C PHE A 308 -9.48 -0.72 -12.27
N GLY A 309 -9.95 0.06 -13.25
CA GLY A 309 -11.36 0.47 -13.40
C GLY A 309 -11.69 1.86 -12.89
N ILE A 310 -10.68 2.70 -12.66
CA ILE A 310 -10.90 4.10 -12.26
C ILE A 310 -11.30 4.93 -13.48
N ASN A 311 -12.26 5.84 -13.29
CA ASN A 311 -12.74 6.73 -14.34
C ASN A 311 -11.56 7.50 -14.99
N PRO A 312 -11.37 7.38 -16.33
CA PRO A 312 -10.28 8.06 -17.04
C PRO A 312 -10.21 9.56 -16.80
N ALA A 313 -11.34 10.24 -16.61
CA ALA A 313 -11.37 11.68 -16.35
C ALA A 313 -10.75 12.03 -14.98
N ILE A 314 -10.90 11.17 -13.97
CA ILE A 314 -10.26 11.36 -12.66
C ILE A 314 -8.75 11.17 -12.81
N LEU A 315 -8.32 10.15 -13.56
CA LEU A 315 -6.90 9.87 -13.80
C LEU A 315 -6.19 11.00 -14.55
N THR A 316 -6.79 11.50 -15.64
CA THR A 316 -6.20 12.60 -16.42
C THR A 316 -6.28 13.95 -15.72
N THR A 317 -7.19 14.13 -14.75
CA THR A 317 -7.32 15.40 -14.01
C THR A 317 -6.44 15.43 -12.76
N HIS A 318 -6.39 14.34 -11.99
CA HIS A 318 -5.79 14.30 -10.65
C HIS A 318 -4.54 13.43 -10.54
N TYR A 319 -4.23 12.60 -11.54
CA TYR A 319 -3.02 11.79 -11.61
C TYR A 319 -2.18 12.10 -12.87
N ALA A 320 -2.43 13.24 -13.53
CA ALA A 320 -1.74 13.63 -14.78
C ALA A 320 -0.23 13.84 -14.62
N ASN A 321 0.23 14.28 -13.44
CA ASN A 321 1.64 14.45 -13.12
C ASN A 321 1.85 14.31 -11.60
N TRP A 322 3.12 14.34 -11.18
CA TRP A 322 3.46 14.20 -9.77
C TRP A 322 2.79 15.24 -8.87
N GLU A 323 2.70 16.50 -9.29
CA GLU A 323 2.12 17.57 -8.46
C GLU A 323 0.63 17.33 -8.19
N LYS A 324 -0.13 16.93 -9.21
CA LYS A 324 -1.55 16.57 -9.08
C LYS A 324 -1.74 15.31 -8.22
N ASN A 325 -0.90 14.29 -8.42
CA ASN A 325 -0.91 13.06 -7.62
C ASN A 325 -0.62 13.36 -6.13
N LYS A 326 0.33 14.25 -5.85
CA LYS A 326 0.66 14.73 -4.50
C LYS A 326 -0.52 15.50 -3.88
N ALA A 327 -1.16 16.40 -4.63
CA ALA A 327 -2.35 17.13 -4.17
C ALA A 327 -3.53 16.20 -3.86
N MET A 328 -3.73 15.15 -4.67
CA MET A 328 -4.69 14.07 -4.41
C MET A 328 -4.36 13.33 -3.11
N GLY A 329 -3.08 12.98 -2.89
CA GLY A 329 -2.63 12.36 -1.63
C GLY A 329 -2.88 13.23 -0.38
N CYS A 330 -2.60 14.52 -0.46
CA CYS A 330 -2.91 15.48 0.59
C CYS A 330 -4.42 15.56 0.86
N SER A 331 -5.23 15.51 -0.20
CA SER A 331 -6.69 15.51 -0.09
C SER A 331 -7.18 14.26 0.63
N SER A 332 -6.68 13.08 0.26
CA SER A 332 -7.06 11.81 0.88
C SER A 332 -6.80 11.77 2.39
N ILE A 333 -5.67 12.32 2.86
CA ILE A 333 -5.35 12.35 4.30
C ILE A 333 -6.42 13.12 5.09
N VAL A 334 -6.98 14.18 4.50
CA VAL A 334 -8.03 14.99 5.12
C VAL A 334 -9.41 14.35 4.97
N THR A 335 -9.73 13.79 3.80
CA THR A 335 -11.11 13.42 3.46
C THR A 335 -11.47 11.97 3.73
N MET A 336 -10.49 11.06 3.71
CA MET A 336 -10.73 9.62 3.79
C MET A 336 -10.48 9.04 5.18
N PHE A 337 -9.57 9.63 5.96
CA PHE A 337 -9.30 9.20 7.32
C PHE A 337 -10.43 9.65 8.24
N ALA A 338 -10.66 8.91 9.33
CA ALA A 338 -11.64 9.29 10.34
C ALA A 338 -11.32 10.67 10.94
N GLY A 339 -12.32 11.30 11.57
CA GLY A 339 -12.08 12.52 12.34
C GLY A 339 -11.23 12.22 13.58
N GLU A 340 -10.37 13.16 13.98
CA GLU A 340 -9.52 12.99 15.17
C GLU A 340 -10.36 12.80 16.46
N ALA A 341 -11.59 13.32 16.47
CA ALA A 341 -12.52 13.27 17.59
C ALA A 341 -13.20 11.90 17.80
N ASP A 342 -13.14 10.99 16.82
CA ASP A 342 -13.84 9.71 16.84
C ASP A 342 -12.84 8.53 16.89
N PRO A 343 -12.21 8.26 18.05
CA PRO A 343 -11.24 7.18 18.16
C PRO A 343 -11.91 5.81 17.91
N PRO A 344 -11.18 4.85 17.31
CA PRO A 344 -11.71 3.53 17.06
C PRO A 344 -11.93 2.79 18.38
N SER A 345 -12.80 1.78 18.35
CA SER A 345 -13.01 0.91 19.50
C SER A 345 -11.68 0.28 19.95
N PRO A 346 -11.42 0.17 21.27
CA PRO A 346 -10.21 -0.44 21.77
C PRO A 346 -10.06 -1.87 21.23
N CYS A 347 -9.01 -2.11 20.46
CA CYS A 347 -8.64 -3.47 20.09
C CYS A 347 -7.91 -4.10 21.28
N HIS A 348 -8.61 -4.89 22.09
CA HIS A 348 -7.99 -5.81 23.04
C HIS A 348 -7.10 -6.79 22.27
N PHE A 349 -5.78 -6.54 22.30
CA PHE A 349 -4.83 -7.38 21.59
C PHE A 349 -4.49 -8.62 22.42
N PRO A 350 -4.60 -9.84 21.87
CA PRO A 350 -4.60 -11.09 22.64
C PRO A 350 -3.19 -11.60 22.98
N PHE A 351 -2.23 -10.72 23.28
CA PHE A 351 -0.88 -11.17 23.65
C PHE A 351 -0.64 -11.16 25.14
N GLU A 352 0.18 -12.13 25.55
CA GLU A 352 0.97 -12.00 26.74
C GLU A 352 1.74 -10.69 26.67
N ILE A 353 1.33 -9.75 27.51
CA ILE A 353 1.93 -8.44 27.67
C ILE A 353 3.43 -8.53 28.03
N GLY A 354 3.94 -9.73 28.33
CA GLY A 354 5.35 -10.04 28.57
C GLY A 354 6.28 -9.85 27.36
N LEU A 355 5.78 -9.92 26.11
CA LEU A 355 6.59 -9.64 24.92
C LEU A 355 6.83 -8.14 24.68
N ILE A 356 6.05 -7.28 25.36
CA ILE A 356 6.18 -5.82 25.28
C ILE A 356 6.71 -5.34 26.64
N PRO A 357 7.92 -4.71 26.69
CA PRO A 357 8.47 -4.16 27.92
C PRO A 357 7.43 -3.29 28.64
N PRO A 358 7.30 -3.37 29.98
CA PRO A 358 6.27 -2.62 30.72
C PRO A 358 6.20 -1.11 30.41
N ALA A 359 7.34 -0.48 30.11
CA ALA A 359 7.44 0.94 29.74
C ALA A 359 6.90 1.27 28.33
N SER A 360 6.75 0.26 27.47
CA SER A 360 6.27 0.35 26.08
C SER A 360 4.81 -0.07 25.93
N ARG A 361 4.17 -0.51 27.01
CA ARG A 361 2.74 -0.86 27.04
C ARG A 361 1.91 0.41 26.95
N ILE A 362 0.81 0.36 26.20
CA ILE A 362 -0.11 1.48 26.06
C ILE A 362 -0.75 1.77 27.42
N THR A 363 -0.52 2.97 27.96
CA THR A 363 -1.07 3.44 29.25
C THR A 363 -2.27 4.37 29.09
N ARG A 364 -2.60 4.75 27.85
CA ARG A 364 -3.74 5.60 27.51
C ARG A 364 -4.79 4.79 26.76
N ILE A 365 -5.72 4.20 27.51
CA ILE A 365 -7.06 3.92 26.98
C ILE A 365 -8.01 4.55 27.98
N ARG A 366 -8.69 5.62 27.57
CA ARG A 366 -9.93 6.03 28.24
C ARG A 366 -11.04 5.20 27.59
N PRO A 367 -11.83 4.44 28.35
CA PRO A 367 -13.01 3.81 27.80
C PRO A 367 -14.01 4.90 27.42
N SER A 368 -14.29 5.10 26.13
CA SER A 368 -15.56 5.67 25.72
C SER A 368 -16.49 4.54 25.34
N THR A 369 -17.40 4.25 26.25
CA THR A 369 -18.49 3.28 26.17
C THR A 369 -19.60 3.74 25.22
N VAL A 370 -19.29 3.98 23.95
CA VAL A 370 -20.32 4.20 22.94
C VAL A 370 -20.39 2.97 22.06
N ASN A 371 -21.61 2.45 21.84
CA ASN A 371 -21.92 1.40 20.86
C ASN A 371 -21.40 1.78 19.47
N GLN A 372 -20.12 1.54 19.22
CA GLN A 372 -19.52 1.73 17.91
C GLN A 372 -19.78 0.48 17.08
N ASP A 373 -20.13 0.68 15.81
CA ASP A 373 -20.30 -0.40 14.85
C ASP A 373 -19.01 -1.25 14.83
N PRO A 374 -19.06 -2.54 15.23
CA PRO A 374 -17.87 -3.36 15.35
C PRO A 374 -17.14 -3.48 14.02
N TYR A 375 -17.85 -3.37 12.88
CA TYR A 375 -17.25 -3.44 11.55
C TYR A 375 -16.40 -2.22 11.20
N LEU A 376 -16.40 -1.15 11.99
CA LEU A 376 -15.52 0.01 11.80
C LEU A 376 -14.12 -0.14 12.43
N THR A 377 -13.88 -1.22 13.17
CA THR A 377 -12.58 -1.42 13.85
C THR A 377 -11.44 -1.51 12.84
N PRO A 378 -10.39 -0.66 12.96
CA PRO A 378 -9.23 -0.70 12.08
C PRO A 378 -8.46 -2.02 12.14
N ALA A 379 -8.03 -2.50 10.97
CA ALA A 379 -7.24 -3.73 10.82
C ALA A 379 -5.73 -3.55 11.02
N THR A 380 -5.28 -2.38 11.48
CA THR A 380 -3.85 -2.01 11.55
C THR A 380 -3.02 -2.97 12.41
N LEU A 381 -3.42 -3.21 13.65
CA LEU A 381 -2.66 -4.08 14.55
C LEU A 381 -2.64 -5.55 14.09
N PRO A 382 -3.76 -6.17 13.66
CA PRO A 382 -3.75 -7.50 13.05
C PRO A 382 -2.78 -7.62 11.87
N VAL A 383 -2.76 -6.60 11.00
CA VAL A 383 -1.86 -6.57 9.83
C VAL A 383 -0.39 -6.42 10.23
N LEU A 384 -0.07 -5.55 11.19
CA LEU A 384 1.29 -5.46 11.70
C LEU A 384 1.76 -6.77 12.35
N PHE A 385 0.84 -7.45 13.03
CA PHE A 385 1.14 -8.73 13.68
C PHE A 385 1.37 -9.87 12.70
N CYS A 386 0.63 -9.92 11.59
CA CYS A 386 0.78 -11.03 10.66
C CYS A 386 2.16 -11.07 9.97
N LEU A 387 2.97 -10.03 10.10
CA LEU A 387 4.31 -9.92 9.52
C LEU A 387 5.44 -10.38 10.45
N VAL A 388 5.14 -10.53 11.75
CA VAL A 388 6.15 -10.72 12.79
C VAL A 388 7.00 -11.95 12.52
N ASN A 389 8.33 -11.77 12.57
CA ASN A 389 9.34 -12.80 12.37
C ASN A 389 9.23 -13.55 11.02
N ARG A 390 8.70 -12.90 9.97
CA ARG A 390 8.65 -13.47 8.62
C ARG A 390 9.78 -12.97 7.73
N TRP A 391 10.14 -13.78 6.76
CA TRP A 391 11.16 -13.47 5.76
C TRP A 391 10.62 -12.39 4.79
N PRO A 392 11.45 -11.51 4.17
CA PRO A 392 12.91 -11.50 4.08
C PRO A 392 13.67 -10.82 5.22
N ILE A 393 13.00 -9.98 6.02
CA ILE A 393 13.62 -9.33 7.18
C ILE A 393 12.72 -9.63 8.39
N PRO A 394 13.13 -10.53 9.29
CA PRO A 394 12.29 -11.01 10.39
C PRO A 394 12.19 -9.95 11.49
N PHE A 395 11.46 -8.88 11.22
CA PHE A 395 11.21 -7.83 12.18
C PHE A 395 10.32 -8.33 13.32
N THR A 396 10.66 -7.87 14.53
CA THR A 396 9.81 -8.05 15.68
C THR A 396 8.58 -7.16 15.56
N PHE A 397 7.53 -7.47 16.34
CA PHE A 397 6.34 -6.62 16.40
C PHE A 397 6.68 -5.17 16.78
N ALA A 398 7.60 -4.98 17.73
CA ALA A 398 8.07 -3.67 18.14
C ALA A 398 8.70 -2.88 16.98
N GLN A 399 9.51 -3.54 16.14
CA GLN A 399 10.12 -2.91 14.97
C GLN A 399 9.09 -2.55 13.89
N HIS A 400 8.07 -3.37 13.67
CA HIS A 400 6.93 -3.02 12.81
C HIS A 400 6.15 -1.81 13.35
N CYS A 401 5.99 -1.72 14.68
CA CYS A 401 5.37 -0.55 15.31
C CYS A 401 6.23 0.70 15.10
N VAL A 402 7.55 0.64 15.29
CA VAL A 402 8.46 1.76 14.99
C VAL A 402 8.33 2.20 13.54
N ALA A 403 8.32 1.25 12.61
CA ALA A 403 8.19 1.53 11.18
C ALA A 403 6.88 2.26 10.86
N ALA A 404 5.77 1.79 11.42
CA ALA A 404 4.46 2.40 11.27
C ALA A 404 4.44 3.82 11.86
N ARG A 405 4.94 4.02 13.09
CA ARG A 405 5.00 5.35 13.71
C ARG A 405 5.86 6.34 12.94
N HIS A 406 7.03 5.91 12.46
CA HIS A 406 7.93 6.75 11.67
C HIS A 406 7.32 7.17 10.33
N LEU A 407 6.57 6.29 9.67
CA LEU A 407 6.03 6.52 8.33
C LEU A 407 4.64 7.18 8.35
N MET A 408 3.74 6.79 9.26
CA MET A 408 2.39 7.36 9.41
C MET A 408 2.36 8.67 10.19
N GLY A 409 3.28 8.85 11.14
CA GLY A 409 3.22 9.93 12.13
C GLY A 409 2.68 9.46 13.48
N GLU A 410 2.96 10.27 14.51
CA GLU A 410 2.71 9.92 15.92
C GLU A 410 1.22 10.02 16.26
N THR A 411 0.52 11.05 15.77
CA THR A 411 -0.88 11.32 16.08
C THR A 411 -1.79 10.24 15.50
N LEU A 412 -1.62 9.91 14.21
CA LEU A 412 -2.39 8.84 13.58
C LEU A 412 -2.08 7.47 14.17
N SER A 413 -0.81 7.23 14.53
CA SER A 413 -0.43 5.98 15.19
C SER A 413 -1.03 5.84 16.59
N ASP A 414 -1.14 6.92 17.35
CA ASP A 414 -1.83 6.92 18.64
C ASP A 414 -3.34 6.66 18.46
N TRP A 415 -3.97 7.26 17.44
CA TRP A 415 -5.37 7.01 17.08
C TRP A 415 -5.59 5.54 16.68
N LEU A 416 -4.69 4.95 15.89
CA LEU A 416 -4.69 3.54 15.50
C LEU A 416 -4.21 2.58 16.60
N CYS A 417 -3.94 3.09 17.81
CA CYS A 417 -3.48 2.31 18.96
C CYS A 417 -2.17 1.53 18.70
N VAL A 418 -1.28 2.03 17.84
CA VAL A 418 0.03 1.42 17.55
C VAL A 418 0.99 1.65 18.73
N PRO A 419 1.50 0.58 19.38
CA PRO A 419 2.39 0.72 20.52
C PRO A 419 3.67 1.50 20.21
N ARG A 420 4.21 2.19 21.22
CA ARG A 420 5.57 2.74 21.17
C ARG A 420 6.56 1.64 21.53
N ALA A 421 7.71 1.60 20.85
CA ALA A 421 8.76 0.64 21.14
C ALA A 421 9.83 1.23 22.08
N THR A 422 10.90 0.47 22.32
CA THR A 422 12.04 1.00 23.07
C THR A 422 12.95 1.83 22.17
N TRP A 423 13.74 2.73 22.75
CA TRP A 423 14.75 3.49 22.00
C TRP A 423 15.75 2.58 21.25
N ARG A 424 15.96 1.35 21.73
CA ARG A 424 16.83 0.37 21.05
C ARG A 424 16.18 -0.13 19.75
N ASP A 425 14.89 -0.42 19.78
CA ASP A 425 14.14 -0.82 18.59
C ASP A 425 14.13 0.31 17.55
N GLU A 426 13.95 1.56 18.00
CA GLU A 426 14.05 2.75 17.15
C GLU A 426 15.43 2.89 16.51
N LEU A 427 16.50 2.77 17.30
CA LEU A 427 17.86 2.85 16.79
C LEU A 427 18.14 1.75 15.75
N ILE A 428 17.74 0.50 16.04
CA ILE A 428 17.93 -0.64 15.12
C ILE A 428 17.16 -0.39 13.82
N TYR A 429 15.88 -0.02 13.90
CA TYR A 429 15.06 0.28 12.73
C TYR A 429 15.71 1.36 11.86
N HIS A 430 16.09 2.50 12.45
CA HIS A 430 16.71 3.60 11.70
C HIS A 430 18.06 3.21 11.11
N ALA A 431 18.87 2.42 11.81
CA ALA A 431 20.12 1.90 11.28
C ALA A 431 19.90 1.00 10.07
N LEU A 432 18.96 0.05 10.15
CA LEU A 432 18.66 -0.88 9.05
C LEU A 432 18.14 -0.17 7.81
N PHE A 433 17.23 0.80 7.95
CA PHE A 433 16.75 1.58 6.80
C PHE A 433 17.84 2.45 6.17
N LYS A 434 18.69 3.10 6.99
CA LYS A 434 19.84 3.85 6.46
C LYS A 434 20.81 2.95 5.71
N MET A 435 21.08 1.76 6.22
CA MET A 435 21.92 0.77 5.53
C MET A 435 21.29 0.32 4.21
N ALA A 436 19.97 0.07 4.19
CA ALA A 436 19.24 -0.29 2.97
C ALA A 436 19.21 0.82 1.91
N ASN A 437 19.37 2.10 2.31
CA ASN A 437 19.46 3.23 1.37
C ASN A 437 20.83 3.31 0.68
N LEU A 438 21.91 2.84 1.32
CA LEU A 438 23.29 3.06 0.85
C LEU A 438 23.49 2.62 -0.61
N PRO A 439 23.06 1.42 -1.05
CA PRO A 439 23.21 1.02 -2.45
C PRO A 439 22.48 1.96 -3.41
N ALA A 440 21.28 2.44 -3.08
CA ALA A 440 20.51 3.33 -3.95
C ALA A 440 21.19 4.70 -4.11
N LEU A 441 21.72 5.25 -3.02
CA LEU A 441 22.44 6.53 -3.03
C LEU A 441 23.78 6.41 -3.76
N PHE A 442 24.51 5.33 -3.51
CA PHE A 442 25.78 5.03 -4.18
C PHE A 442 25.61 4.86 -5.69
N ALA A 443 24.51 4.24 -6.13
CA ALA A 443 24.20 4.04 -7.55
C ALA A 443 24.15 5.34 -8.37
N ARG A 444 23.78 6.47 -7.73
CA ARG A 444 23.65 7.77 -8.40
C ARG A 444 25.00 8.41 -8.76
N VAL A 445 26.04 8.09 -7.99
CA VAL A 445 27.37 8.72 -8.14
C VAL A 445 28.41 7.76 -8.70
N TYR A 446 28.16 6.45 -8.61
CA TYR A 446 29.10 5.45 -9.07
C TYR A 446 29.00 5.19 -10.59
N ARG A 447 29.84 4.28 -11.10
CA ARG A 447 30.02 4.04 -12.54
C ARG A 447 28.73 3.69 -13.28
N ARG A 448 28.69 4.03 -14.56
CA ARG A 448 27.59 3.71 -15.49
C ARG A 448 27.29 2.21 -15.48
N GLY A 449 25.99 1.87 -15.42
CA GLY A 449 25.50 0.49 -15.44
C GLY A 449 25.41 -0.19 -14.07
N TRP A 450 25.99 0.38 -13.01
CA TRP A 450 25.93 -0.22 -11.67
C TRP A 450 24.51 -0.24 -11.11
N ASP A 451 23.76 0.87 -11.27
CA ASP A 451 22.35 0.93 -10.89
C ASP A 451 21.52 -0.17 -11.57
N LYS A 452 21.75 -0.43 -12.86
CA LYS A 452 21.06 -1.49 -13.61
C LYS A 452 21.36 -2.86 -13.00
N LYS A 453 22.63 -3.20 -12.80
CA LYS A 453 23.06 -4.45 -12.13
C LYS A 453 22.38 -4.61 -10.77
N ARG A 454 22.37 -3.55 -9.95
CA ARG A 454 21.77 -3.56 -8.61
C ARG A 454 20.25 -3.74 -8.65
N ARG A 455 19.56 -3.10 -9.60
CA ARG A 455 18.10 -3.27 -9.79
C ARG A 455 17.74 -4.68 -10.27
N GLU A 456 18.56 -5.29 -11.12
CA GLU A 456 18.37 -6.69 -11.54
C GLU A 456 18.48 -7.66 -10.36
N VAL A 457 19.48 -7.47 -9.48
CA VAL A 457 19.60 -8.26 -8.24
C VAL A 457 18.40 -8.02 -7.32
N MET A 458 17.94 -6.77 -7.18
CA MET A 458 16.74 -6.45 -6.39
C MET A 458 15.48 -7.13 -6.95
N LYS A 459 15.28 -7.08 -8.27
CA LYS A 459 14.15 -7.74 -8.96
C LYS A 459 14.12 -9.23 -8.65
N LYS A 460 15.25 -9.94 -8.84
CA LYS A 460 15.39 -11.34 -8.46
C LYS A 460 15.08 -11.58 -6.97
N SER A 461 15.55 -10.70 -6.09
CA SER A 461 15.37 -10.82 -4.65
C SER A 461 13.90 -10.74 -4.25
N VAL A 462 13.19 -9.73 -4.74
CA VAL A 462 11.78 -9.50 -4.45
C VAL A 462 10.91 -10.62 -5.04
N GLU A 463 11.10 -10.96 -6.31
CA GLU A 463 10.35 -12.05 -6.96
C GLU A 463 10.55 -13.39 -6.26
N LYS A 464 11.77 -13.71 -5.81
CA LYS A 464 12.05 -14.93 -5.05
C LYS A 464 11.42 -14.90 -3.67
N ALA A 465 11.48 -13.76 -2.96
CA ALA A 465 10.86 -13.62 -1.65
C ALA A 465 9.34 -13.84 -1.74
N VAL A 466 8.68 -13.23 -2.73
CA VAL A 466 7.24 -13.43 -2.93
C VAL A 466 6.92 -14.89 -3.26
N ARG A 467 7.66 -15.51 -4.19
CA ARG A 467 7.48 -16.94 -4.52
C ARG A 467 7.71 -17.86 -3.34
N TYR A 468 8.69 -17.57 -2.49
CA TYR A 468 8.99 -18.33 -1.28
C TYR A 468 7.81 -18.29 -0.30
N GLU A 469 7.30 -17.10 0.01
CA GLU A 469 6.16 -16.94 0.95
C GLU A 469 4.86 -17.53 0.41
N LEU A 470 4.67 -17.55 -0.91
CA LEU A 470 3.50 -18.15 -1.57
C LEU A 470 3.67 -19.65 -1.89
N GLY A 471 4.82 -20.26 -1.58
CA GLY A 471 5.10 -21.67 -1.86
C GLY A 471 5.05 -22.03 -3.35
N ASN A 472 5.59 -21.16 -4.22
CA ASN A 472 5.58 -21.24 -5.70
C ASN A 472 4.18 -21.29 -6.34
N ARG A 473 3.11 -20.97 -5.61
CA ARG A 473 1.77 -20.84 -6.18
C ARG A 473 1.59 -19.43 -6.73
N ALA A 474 1.18 -19.32 -8.00
CA ALA A 474 0.68 -18.05 -8.53
C ALA A 474 -0.68 -17.72 -7.91
N SER A 475 -0.88 -16.48 -7.47
CA SER A 475 -2.16 -16.03 -6.92
C SER A 475 -3.24 -16.07 -7.99
N LYS A 476 -4.21 -16.96 -7.80
CA LYS A 476 -5.46 -16.92 -8.56
C LYS A 476 -6.40 -16.04 -7.75
N PHE A 477 -6.41 -14.73 -8.00
CA PHE A 477 -7.27 -13.76 -7.32
C PHE A 477 -8.75 -14.21 -7.40
N ARG A 478 -9.23 -14.88 -6.35
CA ARG A 478 -10.44 -15.71 -6.38
C ARG A 478 -11.49 -15.22 -5.38
N PRO A 479 -12.73 -14.94 -5.83
CA PRO A 479 -13.85 -14.67 -4.94
C PRO A 479 -14.34 -15.93 -4.17
N ARG A 480 -14.21 -16.01 -2.83
CA ARG A 480 -14.64 -17.19 -2.03
C ARG A 480 -16.14 -17.19 -1.65
N ALA A 481 -16.80 -18.34 -1.57
CA ALA A 481 -18.23 -18.43 -1.22
C ALA A 481 -18.53 -18.02 0.25
N PRO A 482 -19.70 -17.43 0.55
CA PRO A 482 -20.10 -17.13 1.93
C PRO A 482 -20.21 -18.41 2.76
N GLY A 483 -19.60 -18.46 3.95
CA GLY A 483 -19.71 -19.59 4.88
C GLY A 483 -18.83 -20.82 4.57
N ALA A 484 -18.02 -20.80 3.51
CA ALA A 484 -16.99 -21.81 3.28
C ALA A 484 -15.79 -21.61 4.23
N PHE A 485 -16.02 -21.87 5.52
CA PHE A 485 -15.05 -21.72 6.60
C PHE A 485 -14.21 -22.99 6.86
N ILE A 486 -14.42 -24.07 6.12
CA ILE A 486 -13.76 -25.34 6.39
C ILE A 486 -12.79 -25.67 5.26
N PRO A 487 -11.46 -25.62 5.47
CA PRO A 487 -10.52 -26.30 4.60
C PRO A 487 -10.87 -27.79 4.62
N THR A 488 -11.27 -28.35 3.47
CA THR A 488 -11.54 -29.80 3.34
C THR A 488 -10.28 -30.66 3.39
N LYS A 489 -9.11 -30.08 3.61
CA LYS A 489 -7.86 -30.79 3.93
C LYS A 489 -7.02 -29.97 4.91
N GLU A 490 -6.97 -30.43 6.16
CA GLU A 490 -5.80 -30.24 7.01
C GLU A 490 -4.63 -31.03 6.39
N GLY A 491 -3.45 -30.40 6.28
CA GLY A 491 -2.19 -31.14 6.07
C GLY A 491 -1.40 -30.93 4.76
N ASP A 492 -1.85 -30.09 3.81
CA ASP A 492 -1.07 -29.79 2.57
C ASP A 492 -0.42 -28.39 2.58
N GLU A 493 -0.39 -27.72 3.73
CA GLU A 493 0.30 -26.44 3.89
C GLU A 493 1.66 -26.66 4.54
N PHE A 494 2.69 -26.03 3.96
CA PHE A 494 4.05 -25.91 4.49
C PHE A 494 4.95 -27.14 4.34
N GLY A 495 5.00 -27.69 3.12
CA GLY A 495 6.21 -28.37 2.66
C GLY A 495 7.30 -27.32 2.44
N GLY A 496 8.26 -27.24 3.37
CA GLY A 496 9.52 -26.54 3.15
C GLY A 496 10.22 -27.16 1.94
N ILE A 497 10.10 -26.52 0.78
CA ILE A 497 10.95 -26.85 -0.36
C ILE A 497 12.33 -26.29 -0.01
N GLU A 498 13.35 -27.14 0.00
CA GLU A 498 14.74 -26.75 0.18
C GLU A 498 15.16 -25.77 -0.93
N HIS A 499 14.98 -24.48 -0.68
CA HIS A 499 15.40 -23.39 -1.56
C HIS A 499 16.75 -22.77 -1.14
N GLY A 500 17.48 -23.42 -0.22
CA GLY A 500 18.74 -22.92 0.35
C GLY A 500 19.76 -22.48 -0.70
N ASN A 501 19.83 -23.19 -1.83
CA ASN A 501 20.77 -22.89 -2.91
C ASN A 501 20.43 -21.60 -3.68
N GLU A 502 19.15 -21.30 -3.92
CA GLU A 502 18.74 -20.13 -4.71
C GLU A 502 18.76 -18.82 -3.91
N VAL A 503 18.47 -18.91 -2.60
CA VAL A 503 18.58 -17.80 -1.65
C VAL A 503 20.05 -17.44 -1.44
N GLY A 504 20.91 -18.46 -1.25
CA GLY A 504 22.36 -18.28 -1.12
C GLY A 504 22.99 -17.54 -2.31
N ALA A 505 22.58 -17.87 -3.54
CA ALA A 505 23.07 -17.19 -4.75
C ALA A 505 22.72 -15.69 -4.77
N THR A 506 21.51 -15.32 -4.37
CA THR A 506 21.07 -13.91 -4.34
C THR A 506 21.75 -13.13 -3.21
N LEU A 507 21.95 -13.78 -2.05
CA LEU A 507 22.73 -13.21 -0.95
C LEU A 507 24.19 -12.96 -1.37
N ALA A 508 24.80 -13.86 -2.14
CA ALA A 508 26.15 -13.67 -2.67
C ALA A 508 26.22 -12.45 -3.61
N GLU A 509 25.23 -12.25 -4.49
CA GLU A 509 25.13 -11.04 -5.33
C GLU A 509 25.07 -9.76 -4.47
N TRP A 510 24.28 -9.76 -3.37
CA TRP A 510 24.20 -8.64 -2.43
C TRP A 510 25.51 -8.39 -1.68
N VAL A 511 26.20 -9.44 -1.23
CA VAL A 511 27.52 -9.32 -0.59
C VAL A 511 28.52 -8.64 -1.53
N VAL A 512 28.52 -9.00 -2.81
CA VAL A 512 29.36 -8.33 -3.82
C VAL A 512 28.97 -6.87 -3.97
N LEU A 513 27.67 -6.54 -4.09
CA LEU A 513 27.21 -5.16 -4.24
C LEU A 513 27.62 -4.29 -3.03
N TYR A 514 27.34 -4.74 -1.81
CA TYR A 514 27.75 -4.03 -0.60
C TYR A 514 29.28 -3.98 -0.46
N GLY A 515 29.99 -5.04 -0.84
CA GLY A 515 31.45 -5.05 -0.90
C GLY A 515 32.00 -3.96 -1.81
N GLU A 516 31.44 -3.79 -3.02
CA GLU A 516 31.81 -2.70 -3.94
C GLU A 516 31.57 -1.31 -3.27
N VAL A 517 30.44 -1.13 -2.59
CA VAL A 517 30.12 0.11 -1.85
C VAL A 517 31.17 0.40 -0.78
N PHE A 518 31.47 -0.58 0.08
CA PHE A 518 32.40 -0.40 1.20
C PHE A 518 33.86 -0.24 0.75
N VAL A 519 34.29 -0.92 -0.31
CA VAL A 519 35.63 -0.75 -0.87
C VAL A 519 35.83 0.67 -1.39
N VAL A 520 34.85 1.23 -2.10
CA VAL A 520 34.93 2.60 -2.63
C VAL A 520 34.91 3.62 -1.49
N PHE A 521 33.99 3.48 -0.52
CA PHE A 521 33.99 4.39 0.63
C PHE A 521 35.26 4.27 1.48
N GLY A 522 35.79 3.07 1.66
CA GLY A 522 37.07 2.84 2.35
C GLY A 522 38.25 3.49 1.62
N ALA A 523 38.30 3.38 0.29
CA ALA A 523 39.32 4.04 -0.52
C ALA A 523 39.23 5.57 -0.45
N LEU A 524 38.01 6.14 -0.47
CA LEU A 524 37.78 7.58 -0.33
C LEU A 524 38.17 8.08 1.08
N ALA A 525 37.80 7.35 2.13
CA ALA A 525 38.18 7.67 3.50
C ALA A 525 39.70 7.59 3.69
N GLY A 526 40.35 6.56 3.12
CA GLY A 526 41.80 6.43 3.12
C GLY A 526 42.49 7.56 2.36
N ALA A 527 41.97 7.97 1.19
CA ALA A 527 42.49 9.09 0.42
C ALA A 527 42.29 10.44 1.14
N ALA A 528 41.17 10.65 1.80
CA ALA A 528 40.91 11.84 2.61
C ALA A 528 41.83 11.89 3.84
N PHE A 529 42.01 10.77 4.54
CA PHE A 529 42.94 10.66 5.67
C PHE A 529 44.39 10.89 5.23
N TRP A 530 44.80 10.32 4.09
CA TRP A 530 46.11 10.58 3.49
C TRP A 530 46.25 12.03 3.05
N GLY A 531 45.21 12.64 2.47
CA GLY A 531 45.20 14.04 2.06
C GLY A 531 45.32 15.01 3.24
N VAL A 532 44.61 14.74 4.34
CA VAL A 532 44.74 15.48 5.60
C VAL A 532 46.11 15.25 6.24
N GLY A 533 46.63 14.02 6.21
CA GLY A 533 47.98 13.68 6.67
C GLY A 533 49.07 14.40 5.87
N LYS A 534 48.90 14.52 4.54
CA LYS A 534 49.82 15.23 3.64
C LYS A 534 49.72 16.76 3.83
N ALA A 535 48.51 17.29 4.01
CA ALA A 535 48.31 18.71 4.34
C ALA A 535 48.92 19.06 5.70
N ARG A 536 48.83 18.16 6.69
CA ARG A 536 49.46 18.31 8.00
C ARG A 536 50.98 18.17 7.95
N LEU A 537 51.52 17.25 7.14
CA LEU A 537 52.96 17.13 6.88
C LEU A 537 53.52 18.35 6.13
N VAL A 538 52.80 18.92 5.17
CA VAL A 538 53.19 20.17 4.48
C VAL A 538 53.12 21.38 5.42
N TYR A 539 52.22 21.38 6.40
CA TYR A 539 52.08 22.45 7.39
C TYR A 539 53.07 22.33 8.57
N GLU A 540 53.40 21.11 9.01
CA GLU A 540 54.35 20.84 10.11
C GLU A 540 55.81 20.71 9.63
N PHE A 541 56.05 20.36 8.38
CA PHE A 541 57.37 20.33 7.74
C PHE A 541 57.34 21.15 6.46
N GLY A 542 57.39 22.48 6.60
CA GLY A 542 57.54 23.38 5.47
C GLY A 542 58.76 23.01 4.62
N VAL A 543 58.51 22.38 3.48
CA VAL A 543 59.50 22.18 2.42
C VAL A 543 59.13 23.15 1.30
N TRP A 544 60.03 24.11 1.09
CA TRP A 544 60.13 24.98 -0.08
C TRP A 544 60.34 24.20 -1.37
#